data_AF-A0A9W8B4H7-F1
#
_entry.id   AF-A0A9W8B4H7-F1
#
_cell.length_a   1.000
_cell.length_b   1.000
_cell.length_c   1.000
_cell.angle_alpha   90.00
_cell.angle_beta   90.00
_cell.angle_gamma   90.00
#
_symmetry.space_group_name_H-M   'P 1'
#
loop_
_entity.id
_entity.type
_entity.pdbx_description
1 polymer ?
#
loop_
_entity_poly.entity_id
_entity_poly.type
_entity_poly.pdbx_seq_one_letter_code
_entity_poly.pdbx_strand_id
1 'polypeptide(L)'
;MPFSSVRLKVQLKLAIGRFQLLKAKKAATSAHLRKEIGQLLVAHKEENARIRVERVIREDLTIEAMEILELYCELLLARIGLLDQMKQCDPSLLEPIHSLIYATPRIDVQELNMIRDLLGSKFGKDFLVKGSENFNNTVNPRLLLKLSWDAPDPFLVNEYLKEIAKSNQVDWLPADEIVTTDDVDAQATVQALEKELDTVTNKLSANSGSAHPGSPSAVTSTAPAAVASSSPKAKPLPAKSPPPTKAVADADFDALARRFEALKSRNVMIKVGMVGDSHIGKTTLMVKYVEGMFDDDYIQTLGVNFMEKTIVIRNTEITFSIWDLGGQREFVSMLPLVCNDAVALLFMFDLTRKGTLNSIKEWYRQSRGFNKTAIPFLIGTKYDQFVDLPREDQEEITRQTRKFARAMKASLLFCSSSHDINVKNIFKIVLSKAFDLKCTIPEISEVGAPIREYNN
;
A
#
# COMPACT_ATOMS: atom_id res chain seq x y z
N MET A 1 34.35 37.20 -3.06
CA MET A 1 35.43 36.99 -2.07
C MET A 1 36.28 35.82 -2.55
N PRO A 2 37.61 35.77 -2.30
CA PRO A 2 38.39 34.58 -2.63
C PRO A 2 37.92 33.38 -1.79
N PHE A 3 37.95 32.18 -2.40
CA PHE A 3 37.63 30.95 -1.70
C PHE A 3 38.59 30.72 -0.52
N SER A 4 38.05 30.27 0.61
CA SER A 4 38.82 29.91 1.80
C SER A 4 38.19 28.71 2.47
N SER A 5 38.90 27.58 2.51
CA SER A 5 38.45 26.37 3.18
C SER A 5 38.29 26.56 4.69
N VAL A 6 39.12 27.40 5.30
CA VAL A 6 38.97 27.77 6.73
C VAL A 6 37.62 28.47 6.96
N ARG A 7 37.23 29.41 6.10
CA ARG A 7 35.92 30.08 6.21
C ARG A 7 34.78 29.12 5.92
N LEU A 8 34.91 28.27 4.89
CA LEU A 8 33.90 27.26 4.57
C LEU A 8 33.69 26.30 5.76
N LYS A 9 34.77 25.85 6.41
CA LYS A 9 34.72 25.00 7.61
C LYS A 9 33.94 25.66 8.74
N VAL A 10 34.17 26.94 8.99
CA VAL A 10 33.45 27.69 10.03
C VAL A 10 31.97 27.79 9.66
N GLN A 11 31.64 28.16 8.42
CA GLN A 11 30.25 28.28 7.98
C GLN A 11 29.49 26.95 8.02
N LEU A 12 30.11 25.84 7.62
CA LEU A 12 29.51 24.51 7.71
C LEU A 12 29.18 24.11 9.16
N LYS A 13 30.08 24.39 10.11
CA LYS A 13 29.82 24.13 11.54
C LYS A 13 28.68 24.99 12.10
N LEU A 14 28.64 26.27 11.72
CA LEU A 14 27.56 27.16 12.11
C LEU A 14 26.22 26.72 11.52
N ALA A 15 26.22 26.27 10.25
CA ALA A 15 25.03 25.74 9.59
C ALA A 15 24.47 24.50 10.32
N ILE A 16 25.33 23.55 10.72
CA ILE A 16 24.92 22.37 11.50
C ILE A 16 24.22 22.78 12.81
N GLY A 17 24.86 23.65 13.59
CA GLY A 17 24.26 24.14 14.84
C GLY A 17 22.95 24.90 14.61
N ARG A 18 22.86 25.66 13.51
CA ARG A 18 21.64 26.38 13.11
C ARG A 18 20.52 25.41 12.71
N PHE A 19 20.82 24.35 11.97
CA PHE A 19 19.84 23.32 11.60
C PHE A 19 19.27 22.64 12.83
N GLN A 20 20.11 22.24 13.80
CA GLN A 20 19.64 21.62 15.05
C GLN A 20 18.65 22.52 15.81
N LEU A 21 18.98 23.81 15.94
CA LEU A 21 18.09 24.79 16.58
C LEU A 21 16.76 24.96 15.82
N LEU A 22 16.81 25.09 14.50
CA LEU A 22 15.63 25.28 13.67
C LEU A 22 14.73 24.05 13.66
N LYS A 23 15.31 22.83 13.59
CA LYS A 23 14.57 21.57 13.71
C LYS A 23 13.81 21.51 15.03
N ALA A 24 14.47 21.77 16.16
CA ALA A 24 13.82 21.78 17.48
C ALA A 24 12.68 22.81 17.56
N LYS A 25 12.90 24.02 17.04
CA LYS A 25 11.87 25.08 16.99
C LYS A 25 10.66 24.68 16.13
N LYS A 26 10.89 24.12 14.94
CA LYS A 26 9.83 23.65 14.04
C LYS A 26 9.08 22.46 14.62
N ALA A 27 9.77 21.52 15.26
CA ALA A 27 9.14 20.38 15.94
C ALA A 27 8.20 20.84 17.07
N ALA A 28 8.62 21.81 17.89
CA ALA A 28 7.78 22.40 18.92
C ALA A 28 6.54 23.12 18.33
N THR A 29 6.73 23.82 17.19
CA THR A 29 5.64 24.51 16.48
C THR A 29 4.64 23.50 15.88
N SER A 30 5.13 22.45 15.23
CA SER A 30 4.34 21.34 14.67
C SER A 30 3.54 20.65 15.77
N ALA A 31 4.15 20.38 16.93
CA ALA A 31 3.48 19.81 18.09
C ALA A 31 2.34 20.68 18.62
N HIS A 32 2.53 22.00 18.66
CA HIS A 32 1.48 22.94 19.04
C HIS A 32 0.33 22.96 18.03
N LEU A 33 0.63 23.05 16.74
CA LEU A 33 -0.37 23.03 15.67
C LEU A 33 -1.21 21.74 15.67
N ARG A 34 -0.60 20.59 15.92
CA ARG A 34 -1.31 19.29 16.04
C ARG A 34 -2.35 19.30 17.16
N LYS A 35 -2.06 19.96 18.29
CA LYS A 35 -3.02 20.14 19.39
C LYS A 35 -4.17 21.06 18.99
N GLU A 36 -3.89 22.16 18.30
CA GLU A 36 -4.93 23.05 17.76
C GLU A 36 -5.83 22.34 16.75
N ILE A 37 -5.25 21.52 15.86
CA ILE A 37 -6.00 20.72 14.88
C ILE A 37 -6.94 19.75 15.62
N GLY A 38 -6.47 19.07 16.66
CA GLY A 38 -7.32 18.22 17.50
C GLY A 38 -8.54 18.97 18.06
N GLN A 39 -8.34 20.19 18.56
CA GLN A 39 -9.45 21.04 19.05
C GLN A 39 -10.42 21.46 17.93
N LEU A 40 -9.92 21.72 16.72
CA LEU A 40 -10.75 22.07 15.57
C LEU A 40 -11.59 20.90 15.08
N LEU A 41 -11.06 19.68 15.13
CA LEU A 41 -11.79 18.45 14.82
C LEU A 41 -12.93 18.23 15.81
N VAL A 42 -12.70 18.44 17.12
CA VAL A 42 -13.77 18.42 18.15
C VAL A 42 -14.83 19.49 17.89
N ALA A 43 -14.43 20.67 17.41
CA ALA A 43 -15.35 21.77 17.10
C ALA A 43 -16.07 21.60 15.75
N HIS A 44 -15.93 20.45 15.06
CA HIS A 44 -16.49 20.17 13.73
C HIS A 44 -16.08 21.20 12.65
N LYS A 45 -14.89 21.81 12.79
CA LYS A 45 -14.33 22.77 11.83
C LYS A 45 -13.32 22.09 10.91
N GLU A 46 -13.78 21.11 10.15
CA GLU A 46 -12.93 20.23 9.33
C GLU A 46 -12.07 20.98 8.30
N GLU A 47 -12.66 21.94 7.58
CA GLU A 47 -11.93 22.71 6.57
C GLU A 47 -10.74 23.48 7.17
N ASN A 48 -10.95 24.03 8.37
CA ASN A 48 -9.90 24.72 9.11
C ASN A 48 -8.81 23.78 9.64
N ALA A 49 -9.16 22.52 9.91
CA ALA A 49 -8.23 21.47 10.28
C ALA A 49 -7.40 21.00 9.08
N ARG A 50 -8.02 20.82 7.91
CA ARG A 50 -7.37 20.46 6.63
C ARG A 50 -6.30 21.48 6.22
N ILE A 51 -6.64 22.77 6.23
CA ILE A 51 -5.67 23.83 5.89
C ILE A 51 -4.50 23.86 6.89
N ARG A 52 -4.78 23.67 8.19
CA ARG A 52 -3.72 23.68 9.22
C ARG A 52 -2.85 22.43 9.18
N VAL A 53 -3.38 21.27 8.82
CA VAL A 53 -2.59 20.05 8.75
C VAL A 53 -1.62 20.08 7.57
N GLU A 54 -1.98 20.71 6.46
CA GLU A 54 -1.02 20.94 5.37
C GLU A 54 0.20 21.73 5.84
N ARG A 55 -0.01 22.74 6.69
CA ARG A 55 1.09 23.49 7.29
C ARG A 55 1.96 22.57 8.16
N VAL A 56 1.35 21.72 8.98
CA VAL A 56 2.07 20.72 9.79
C VAL A 56 2.91 19.79 8.91
N ILE A 57 2.35 19.28 7.81
CA ILE A 57 3.06 18.42 6.87
C ILE A 57 4.28 19.15 6.28
N ARG A 58 4.11 20.40 5.83
CA ARG A 58 5.23 21.18 5.28
C ARG A 58 6.33 21.45 6.31
N GLU A 59 5.96 21.77 7.55
CA GLU A 59 6.93 21.98 8.64
C GLU A 59 7.74 20.71 8.90
N ASP A 60 7.07 19.56 8.97
CA ASP A 60 7.71 18.27 9.19
C ASP A 60 8.64 17.86 8.03
N LEU A 61 8.20 18.01 6.78
CA LEU A 61 9.04 17.75 5.61
C LEU A 61 10.29 18.67 5.58
N THR A 62 10.16 19.90 6.06
CA THR A 62 11.29 20.83 6.17
C THR A 62 12.28 20.38 7.25
N ILE A 63 11.82 19.76 8.34
CA ILE A 63 12.71 19.19 9.38
C ILE A 63 13.56 18.08 8.77
N GLU A 64 12.95 17.13 8.07
CA GLU A 64 13.66 16.03 7.40
C GLU A 64 14.63 16.54 6.31
N ALA A 65 14.24 17.57 5.56
CA ALA A 65 15.14 18.21 4.62
C ALA A 65 16.39 18.78 5.33
N MET A 66 16.23 19.40 6.50
CA MET A 66 17.36 19.91 7.28
C MET A 66 18.26 18.80 7.84
N GLU A 67 17.73 17.60 8.13
CA GLU A 67 18.54 16.44 8.54
C GLU A 67 19.44 15.94 7.41
N ILE A 68 18.90 15.86 6.18
CA ILE A 68 19.70 15.52 4.99
C ILE A 68 20.80 16.57 4.77
N LEU A 69 20.46 17.85 4.89
CA LEU A 69 21.43 18.93 4.72
C LEU A 69 22.50 18.95 5.81
N GLU A 70 22.14 18.64 7.06
CA GLU A 70 23.09 18.48 8.17
C GLU A 70 24.11 17.37 7.85
N LEU A 71 23.65 16.20 7.41
CA LEU A 71 24.52 15.10 6.99
C LEU A 71 25.46 15.51 5.85
N TYR A 72 24.96 16.29 4.88
CA TYR A 72 25.81 16.82 3.81
C TYR A 72 26.82 17.85 4.30
N CYS A 73 26.48 18.70 5.26
CA CYS A 73 27.44 19.59 5.88
C CYS A 73 28.55 18.82 6.62
N GLU A 74 28.21 17.74 7.33
CA GLU A 74 29.19 16.86 7.98
C GLU A 74 30.10 16.15 6.97
N LEU A 75 29.54 15.64 5.88
CA LEU A 75 30.29 15.01 4.80
C LEU A 75 31.29 15.99 4.16
N LEU A 76 30.86 17.23 3.89
CA LEU A 76 31.76 18.26 3.35
C LEU A 76 32.84 18.68 4.35
N LEU A 77 32.54 18.72 5.65
CA LEU A 77 33.54 18.94 6.69
C LEU A 77 34.59 17.84 6.72
N ALA A 78 34.18 16.59 6.62
CA ALA A 78 35.08 15.43 6.61
C ALA A 78 35.98 15.39 5.37
N ARG A 79 35.50 15.91 4.23
CA ARG A 79 36.21 15.87 2.93
C ARG A 79 36.72 17.23 2.46
N ILE A 80 36.84 18.21 3.36
CA ILE A 80 37.19 19.59 2.99
C ILE A 80 38.57 19.71 2.30
N GLY A 81 39.51 18.80 2.61
CA GLY A 81 40.83 18.76 1.97
C GLY A 81 40.78 18.49 0.47
N LEU A 82 39.77 17.76 -0.01
CA LEU A 82 39.57 17.51 -1.45
C LEU A 82 39.11 18.79 -2.18
N LEU A 83 38.35 19.66 -1.51
CA LEU A 83 37.90 20.94 -2.06
C LEU A 83 39.03 21.96 -2.19
N ASP A 84 40.08 21.84 -1.40
CA ASP A 84 41.29 22.66 -1.52
C ASP A 84 42.14 22.24 -2.73
N GLN A 85 42.37 20.94 -2.88
CA GLN A 85 43.31 20.39 -3.87
C GLN A 85 42.76 20.37 -5.30
N MET A 86 41.45 20.13 -5.48
CA MET A 86 40.87 19.98 -6.81
C MET A 86 40.39 21.30 -7.41
N LYS A 87 40.65 21.48 -8.71
CA LYS A 87 40.13 22.61 -9.51
C LYS A 87 38.68 22.38 -9.96
N GLN A 88 38.28 21.12 -10.13
CA GLN A 88 36.92 20.71 -10.48
C GLN A 88 36.27 20.00 -9.30
N CYS A 89 34.92 20.01 -9.25
CA CYS A 89 34.19 19.32 -8.19
C CYS A 89 34.33 17.80 -8.39
N ASP A 90 34.73 17.10 -7.33
CA ASP A 90 34.76 15.64 -7.32
C ASP A 90 33.33 15.08 -7.48
N PRO A 91 33.11 14.03 -8.29
CA PRO A 91 31.79 13.44 -8.49
C PRO A 91 31.11 12.98 -7.19
N SER A 92 31.87 12.55 -6.18
CA SER A 92 31.31 12.12 -4.90
C SER A 92 30.84 13.27 -4.01
N LEU A 93 31.24 14.50 -4.31
CA LEU A 93 30.84 15.71 -3.58
C LEU A 93 29.81 16.55 -4.36
N LEU A 94 29.58 16.22 -5.63
CA LEU A 94 28.69 16.96 -6.51
C LEU A 94 27.25 17.00 -5.97
N GLU A 95 26.70 15.84 -5.60
CA GLU A 95 25.33 15.74 -5.07
C GLU A 95 25.14 16.52 -3.76
N PRO A 96 25.98 16.35 -2.72
CA PRO A 96 25.90 17.13 -1.49
C PRO A 96 25.98 18.64 -1.73
N ILE A 97 26.90 19.09 -2.60
CA ILE A 97 27.12 20.50 -2.88
C ILE A 97 25.92 21.10 -3.63
N HIS A 98 25.46 20.45 -4.70
CA HIS A 98 24.29 20.92 -5.45
C HIS A 98 23.03 20.92 -4.58
N SER A 99 22.89 19.94 -3.68
CA SER A 99 21.78 19.87 -2.73
C SER A 99 21.75 21.05 -1.74
N LEU A 100 22.91 21.47 -1.22
CA LEU A 100 23.02 22.65 -0.36
C LEU A 100 22.71 23.94 -1.13
N ILE A 101 23.19 24.05 -2.37
CA ILE A 101 22.91 25.19 -3.25
C ILE A 101 21.40 25.27 -3.54
N TYR A 102 20.78 24.15 -3.89
CA TYR A 102 19.35 24.05 -4.17
C TYR A 102 18.49 24.43 -2.95
N ALA A 103 18.90 24.06 -1.75
CA ALA A 103 18.18 24.38 -0.52
C ALA A 103 18.29 25.86 -0.10
N THR A 104 19.33 26.57 -0.53
CA THR A 104 19.63 27.95 -0.10
C THR A 104 18.46 28.94 -0.25
N PRO A 105 17.75 29.03 -1.39
CA PRO A 105 16.59 29.92 -1.52
C PRO A 105 15.31 29.38 -0.84
N ARG A 106 15.30 28.12 -0.41
CA ARG A 106 14.11 27.42 0.11
C ARG A 106 14.08 27.34 1.62
N ILE A 107 15.24 27.44 2.27
CA ILE A 107 15.39 27.40 3.73
C ILE A 107 16.04 28.70 4.19
N ASP A 108 15.41 29.39 5.12
CA ASP A 108 15.90 30.65 5.69
C ASP A 108 17.07 30.44 6.68
N VAL A 109 18.24 30.13 6.13
CA VAL A 109 19.50 29.95 6.87
C VAL A 109 20.59 30.81 6.23
N GLN A 110 21.09 31.79 6.99
CA GLN A 110 22.07 32.74 6.49
C GLN A 110 23.42 32.07 6.16
N GLU A 111 23.82 31.07 6.94
CA GLU A 111 25.04 30.30 6.73
C GLU A 111 25.03 29.56 5.39
N LEU A 112 23.87 29.07 4.92
CA LEU A 112 23.74 28.45 3.59
C LEU A 112 24.03 29.44 2.46
N ASN A 113 23.57 30.68 2.58
CA ASN A 113 23.89 31.74 1.62
C ASN A 113 25.41 31.98 1.56
N MET A 114 26.07 32.03 2.72
CA MET A 114 27.52 32.18 2.79
C MET A 114 28.27 30.98 2.20
N ILE A 115 27.80 29.76 2.45
CA ILE A 115 28.35 28.52 1.87
C ILE A 115 28.22 28.54 0.34
N ARG A 116 27.05 28.88 -0.19
CA ARG A 116 26.79 29.01 -1.63
C ARG A 116 27.74 30.01 -2.28
N ASP A 117 27.91 31.18 -1.68
CA ASP A 117 28.76 32.23 -2.24
C ASP A 117 30.26 31.86 -2.21
N LEU A 118 30.70 31.14 -1.17
CA LEU A 118 32.06 30.57 -1.10
C LEU A 118 32.27 29.51 -2.19
N LEU A 119 31.32 28.59 -2.38
CA LEU A 119 31.38 27.55 -3.41
C LEU A 119 31.34 28.15 -4.83
N GLY A 120 30.54 29.21 -5.05
CA GLY A 120 30.52 29.94 -6.31
C GLY A 120 31.83 30.66 -6.63
N SER A 121 32.54 31.12 -5.60
CA SER A 121 33.87 31.72 -5.76
C SER A 121 34.94 30.68 -6.13
N LYS A 122 34.71 29.38 -5.85
CA LYS A 122 35.61 28.26 -6.19
C LYS A 122 35.31 27.65 -7.55
N PHE A 123 34.04 27.32 -7.83
CA PHE A 123 33.62 26.56 -9.00
C PHE A 123 32.97 27.42 -10.11
N GLY A 124 32.77 28.71 -9.85
CA GLY A 124 32.18 29.65 -10.79
C GLY A 124 30.65 29.76 -10.66
N LYS A 125 30.09 30.79 -11.31
CA LYS A 125 28.65 31.09 -11.25
C LYS A 125 27.80 30.03 -11.98
N ASP A 126 28.28 29.50 -13.09
CA ASP A 126 27.57 28.47 -13.86
C ASP A 126 27.33 27.19 -13.06
N PHE A 127 28.26 26.86 -12.16
CA PHE A 127 28.12 25.73 -11.25
C PHE A 127 26.97 25.96 -10.24
N LEU A 128 26.83 27.18 -9.72
CA LEU A 128 25.72 27.52 -8.82
C LEU A 128 24.36 27.46 -9.52
N VAL A 129 24.28 27.94 -10.77
CA VAL A 129 23.05 27.87 -11.57
C VAL A 129 22.66 26.42 -11.81
N LYS A 130 23.61 25.57 -12.22
CA LYS A 130 23.38 24.13 -12.41
C LYS A 130 22.86 23.44 -11.15
N GLY A 131 23.42 23.75 -9.97
CA GLY A 131 22.92 23.23 -8.70
C GLY A 131 21.53 23.76 -8.33
N SER A 132 21.28 25.05 -8.57
CA SER A 132 20.00 25.71 -8.23
C SER A 132 18.82 25.23 -9.08
N GLU A 133 19.08 24.94 -10.36
CA GLU A 133 18.09 24.47 -11.33
C GLU A 133 17.99 22.93 -11.37
N ASN A 134 18.75 22.22 -10.52
CA ASN A 134 18.85 20.76 -10.55
C ASN A 134 19.19 20.20 -11.95
N PHE A 135 20.15 20.84 -12.62
CA PHE A 135 20.60 20.40 -13.93
C PHE A 135 21.18 18.97 -13.86
N ASN A 136 20.81 18.12 -14.81
CA ASN A 136 21.19 16.70 -14.87
C ASN A 136 20.80 15.85 -13.64
N ASN A 137 19.76 16.24 -12.87
CA ASN A 137 19.30 15.49 -11.69
C ASN A 137 20.42 15.23 -10.66
N THR A 138 21.27 16.22 -10.47
CA THR A 138 22.45 16.13 -9.60
C THR A 138 22.14 16.46 -8.14
N VAL A 139 20.94 16.97 -7.84
CA VAL A 139 20.46 17.20 -6.46
C VAL A 139 19.85 15.93 -5.91
N ASN A 140 19.97 15.72 -4.60
CA ASN A 140 19.36 14.59 -3.92
C ASN A 140 17.83 14.53 -4.18
N PRO A 141 17.32 13.42 -4.75
CA PRO A 141 15.90 13.31 -5.10
C PRO A 141 14.96 13.45 -3.90
N ARG A 142 15.35 12.98 -2.72
CA ARG A 142 14.52 13.08 -1.51
C ARG A 142 14.41 14.52 -1.04
N LEU A 143 15.49 15.30 -1.15
CA LEU A 143 15.50 16.72 -0.82
C LEU A 143 14.59 17.55 -1.75
N LEU A 144 14.59 17.25 -3.05
CA LEU A 144 13.71 17.91 -4.03
C LEU A 144 12.23 17.73 -3.66
N LEU A 145 11.85 16.52 -3.28
CA LEU A 145 10.47 16.20 -2.91
C LEU A 145 10.04 16.87 -1.61
N LYS A 146 10.95 16.97 -0.64
CA LYS A 146 10.68 17.57 0.68
C LYS A 146 10.63 19.09 0.65
N LEU A 147 11.39 19.71 -0.25
CA LEU A 147 11.42 21.17 -0.42
C LEU A 147 10.54 21.65 -1.60
N SER A 148 9.67 20.77 -2.14
CA SER A 148 8.71 21.19 -3.15
C SER A 148 7.67 22.15 -2.56
N TRP A 149 7.18 23.05 -3.40
CA TRP A 149 6.15 24.04 -3.10
C TRP A 149 4.74 23.52 -3.44
N ASP A 150 4.64 22.31 -3.96
CA ASP A 150 3.37 21.66 -4.29
C ASP A 150 2.51 21.45 -3.04
N ALA A 151 1.18 21.47 -3.23
CA ALA A 151 0.25 21.12 -2.18
C ALA A 151 0.48 19.65 -1.75
N PRO A 152 0.44 19.33 -0.44
CA PRO A 152 0.50 17.95 0.03
C PRO A 152 -0.61 17.11 -0.58
N ASP A 153 -0.33 15.83 -0.80
CA ASP A 153 -1.30 14.90 -1.37
C ASP A 153 -2.56 14.80 -0.47
N PRO A 154 -3.79 14.84 -1.03
CA PRO A 154 -5.03 14.75 -0.25
C PRO A 154 -5.17 13.47 0.59
N PHE A 155 -4.52 12.38 0.20
CA PHE A 155 -4.44 11.16 1.01
C PHE A 155 -3.57 11.38 2.24
N LEU A 156 -2.38 11.98 2.07
CA LEU A 156 -1.44 12.27 3.16
C LEU A 156 -2.03 13.25 4.19
N VAL A 157 -2.53 14.38 3.69
CA VAL A 157 -3.91 14.83 3.97
C VAL A 157 -4.68 14.22 5.14
N ASN A 158 -5.58 13.34 4.73
CA ASN A 158 -6.53 12.59 5.52
C ASN A 158 -5.84 11.69 6.56
N GLU A 159 -4.73 11.02 6.19
CA GLU A 159 -4.00 10.16 7.13
C GLU A 159 -3.41 10.94 8.30
N TYR A 160 -2.88 12.15 8.06
CA TYR A 160 -2.44 13.01 9.15
C TYR A 160 -3.58 13.44 10.07
N LEU A 161 -4.76 13.74 9.51
CA LEU A 161 -5.94 14.09 10.30
C LEU A 161 -6.43 12.91 11.14
N LYS A 162 -6.46 11.70 10.58
CA LYS A 162 -6.82 10.46 11.30
C LYS A 162 -5.90 10.23 12.50
N GLU A 163 -4.58 10.31 12.31
CA GLU A 163 -3.64 10.11 13.41
C GLU A 163 -3.72 11.22 14.46
N ILE A 164 -3.95 12.48 14.06
CA ILE A 164 -4.19 13.57 15.01
C ILE A 164 -5.50 13.36 15.79
N ALA A 165 -6.58 12.94 15.13
CA ALA A 165 -7.85 12.64 15.75
C ALA A 165 -7.70 11.52 16.80
N LYS A 166 -7.04 10.42 16.42
CA LYS A 166 -6.75 9.29 17.30
C LYS A 166 -5.93 9.68 18.52
N SER A 167 -4.87 10.47 18.34
CA SER A 167 -4.04 10.97 19.45
C SER A 167 -4.83 11.88 20.41
N ASN A 168 -5.80 12.64 19.90
CA ASN A 168 -6.66 13.49 20.73
C ASN A 168 -7.93 12.78 21.23
N GLN A 169 -8.05 11.46 21.03
CA GLN A 169 -9.23 10.65 21.40
C GLN A 169 -10.54 11.15 20.77
N VAL A 170 -10.45 11.70 19.56
CA VAL A 170 -11.59 12.17 18.78
C VAL A 170 -11.97 11.08 17.78
N ASP A 171 -13.22 10.63 17.83
CA ASP A 171 -13.79 9.74 16.82
C ASP A 171 -14.16 10.58 15.58
N TRP A 172 -13.19 10.76 14.68
CA TRP A 172 -13.33 11.51 13.44
C TRP A 172 -12.97 10.62 12.26
N LEU A 173 -13.85 10.60 11.26
CA LEU A 173 -13.68 9.92 9.99
C LEU A 173 -13.67 10.98 8.87
N PRO A 174 -12.81 10.86 7.85
CA PRO A 174 -12.84 11.74 6.69
C PRO A 174 -14.22 11.68 6.01
N ALA A 175 -14.72 12.82 5.51
CA ALA A 175 -15.98 12.87 4.77
C ALA A 175 -16.01 11.97 3.51
N ASP A 176 -14.86 11.63 2.95
CA ASP A 176 -14.71 10.69 1.83
C ASP A 176 -14.85 9.21 2.27
N GLU A 177 -14.78 8.94 3.57
CA GLU A 177 -15.18 7.68 4.22
C GLU A 177 -16.58 7.83 4.84
N ILE A 178 -17.51 8.49 4.15
CA ILE A 178 -18.89 7.99 4.20
C ILE A 178 -18.79 6.59 3.63
N VAL A 179 -18.65 5.63 4.55
CA VAL A 179 -18.90 4.22 4.32
C VAL A 179 -20.22 4.19 3.56
N THR A 180 -20.15 3.99 2.25
CA THR A 180 -21.27 3.40 1.56
C THR A 180 -21.41 2.06 2.25
N THR A 181 -22.41 1.97 3.11
CA THR A 181 -22.88 0.73 3.72
C THR A 181 -23.48 -0.13 2.62
N ASP A 182 -22.69 -0.47 1.62
CA ASP A 182 -22.88 -1.63 0.77
C ASP A 182 -21.97 -2.70 1.36
N ASP A 183 -22.31 -3.10 2.58
CA ASP A 183 -21.87 -4.35 3.17
C ASP A 183 -22.10 -5.44 2.11
N VAL A 184 -21.01 -5.88 1.47
CA VAL A 184 -21.03 -7.12 0.70
C VAL A 184 -21.17 -8.21 1.75
N ASP A 185 -22.40 -8.63 2.01
CA ASP A 185 -22.65 -9.79 2.83
C ASP A 185 -21.97 -11.00 2.17
N ALA A 186 -20.83 -11.40 2.72
CA ALA A 186 -20.04 -12.51 2.22
C ALA A 186 -20.88 -13.80 2.18
N GLN A 187 -21.90 -13.94 3.03
CA GLN A 187 -22.82 -15.07 2.97
C GLN A 187 -23.72 -14.98 1.74
N ALA A 188 -24.27 -13.81 1.41
CA ALA A 188 -25.03 -13.60 0.18
C ALA A 188 -24.18 -13.80 -1.08
N THR A 189 -22.92 -13.35 -1.10
CA THR A 189 -21.99 -13.61 -2.20
C THR A 189 -21.66 -15.11 -2.32
N VAL A 190 -21.43 -15.80 -1.21
CA VAL A 190 -21.18 -17.25 -1.22
C VAL A 190 -22.42 -18.03 -1.68
N GLN A 191 -23.62 -17.60 -1.29
CA GLN A 191 -24.88 -18.16 -1.79
C GLN A 191 -25.09 -17.89 -3.28
N ALA A 192 -24.68 -16.72 -3.78
CA ALA A 192 -24.67 -16.44 -5.21
C ALA A 192 -23.69 -17.37 -5.95
N LEU A 193 -22.49 -17.57 -5.41
CA LEU A 193 -21.51 -18.52 -5.94
C LEU A 193 -22.05 -19.98 -5.90
N GLU A 194 -22.79 -20.36 -4.86
CA GLU A 194 -23.47 -21.67 -4.74
C GLU A 194 -24.51 -21.86 -5.82
N LYS A 195 -25.43 -20.89 -5.96
CA LYS A 195 -26.49 -20.93 -6.96
C LYS A 195 -25.94 -21.00 -8.37
N GLU A 196 -24.84 -20.30 -8.64
CA GLU A 196 -24.16 -20.37 -9.94
C GLU A 196 -23.49 -21.74 -10.16
N LEU A 197 -22.89 -22.34 -9.14
CA LEU A 197 -22.31 -23.68 -9.22
C LEU A 197 -23.38 -24.76 -9.42
N ASP A 198 -24.51 -24.66 -8.72
CA ASP A 198 -25.66 -25.57 -8.85
C ASP A 198 -26.32 -25.49 -10.23
N THR A 199 -26.32 -24.31 -10.85
CA THR A 199 -26.79 -24.13 -12.23
C THR A 199 -25.84 -24.82 -13.24
N VAL A 200 -24.56 -24.95 -12.89
CA VAL A 200 -23.53 -25.59 -13.72
C VAL A 200 -23.53 -27.11 -13.54
N THR A 201 -23.63 -27.62 -12.31
CA THR A 201 -23.70 -29.06 -12.02
C THR A 201 -24.99 -29.69 -12.53
N ASN A 202 -26.13 -28.99 -12.45
CA ASN A 202 -27.41 -29.50 -12.98
C ASN A 202 -27.46 -29.58 -14.52
N LYS A 203 -26.64 -28.81 -15.25
CA LYS A 203 -26.50 -28.96 -16.72
C LYS A 203 -25.66 -30.16 -17.14
N LEU A 204 -24.81 -30.68 -16.25
CA LEU A 204 -24.02 -31.90 -16.48
C LEU A 204 -24.84 -33.18 -16.19
N SER A 205 -25.91 -33.08 -15.39
CA SER A 205 -26.85 -34.18 -15.12
C SER A 205 -27.95 -34.35 -16.20
N ALA A 206 -28.09 -33.41 -17.13
CA ALA A 206 -29.15 -33.45 -18.14
C ALA A 206 -28.81 -34.28 -19.39
N ASN A 207 -27.64 -34.96 -19.42
CA ASN A 207 -27.21 -35.77 -20.56
C ASN A 207 -26.86 -37.23 -20.20
N SER A 208 -27.57 -37.80 -19.23
CA SER A 208 -27.69 -39.26 -19.06
C SER A 208 -29.15 -39.61 -18.78
N GLY A 209 -29.82 -40.15 -19.80
CA GLY A 209 -31.23 -40.49 -19.74
C GLY A 209 -31.55 -41.80 -19.02
N SER A 210 -32.82 -41.84 -18.61
CA SER A 210 -33.74 -43.00 -18.48
C SER A 210 -34.03 -43.58 -17.08
N ALA A 211 -35.27 -43.30 -16.63
CA ALA A 211 -36.35 -44.20 -16.17
C ALA A 211 -36.00 -45.34 -15.17
N HIS A 212 -36.74 -45.64 -14.09
CA HIS A 212 -38.19 -45.64 -13.83
C HIS A 212 -38.46 -45.78 -12.29
N PRO A 213 -39.72 -45.86 -11.77
CA PRO A 213 -40.11 -45.34 -10.45
C PRO A 213 -40.54 -46.43 -9.44
N GLY A 214 -40.62 -46.05 -8.16
CA GLY A 214 -41.23 -46.89 -7.12
C GLY A 214 -41.43 -46.15 -5.79
N SER A 215 -42.68 -45.82 -5.49
CA SER A 215 -43.18 -45.30 -4.20
C SER A 215 -43.43 -46.45 -3.19
N PRO A 216 -44.04 -46.23 -2.00
CA PRO A 216 -43.45 -45.64 -0.78
C PRO A 216 -43.70 -46.54 0.46
N SER A 217 -43.16 -46.20 1.65
CA SER A 217 -43.80 -46.55 2.93
C SER A 217 -43.27 -45.79 4.14
N ALA A 218 -44.21 -45.51 5.04
CA ALA A 218 -44.16 -44.71 6.25
C ALA A 218 -43.57 -45.44 7.47
N VAL A 219 -43.38 -44.71 8.58
CA VAL A 219 -43.75 -45.02 9.99
C VAL A 219 -43.16 -43.89 10.88
N THR A 220 -43.99 -42.98 11.44
CA THR A 220 -44.42 -42.90 12.87
C THR A 220 -43.25 -42.93 13.89
N SER A 221 -43.08 -42.04 14.87
CA SER A 221 -44.05 -41.54 15.85
C SER A 221 -43.42 -40.56 16.88
N THR A 222 -44.27 -39.67 17.40
CA THR A 222 -44.42 -39.18 18.80
C THR A 222 -43.40 -38.25 19.51
N ALA A 223 -43.98 -37.14 19.99
CA ALA A 223 -43.56 -36.11 20.96
C ALA A 223 -43.82 -36.60 22.43
N PRO A 224 -43.79 -35.81 23.56
CA PRO A 224 -43.80 -34.33 23.66
C PRO A 224 -43.06 -33.63 24.85
N ALA A 225 -42.99 -32.28 24.71
CA ALA A 225 -43.18 -31.20 25.69
C ALA A 225 -42.31 -31.04 26.97
N ALA A 226 -41.77 -29.82 27.16
CA ALA A 226 -42.07 -28.97 28.32
C ALA A 226 -41.65 -27.50 28.10
N VAL A 227 -42.52 -26.61 28.56
CA VAL A 227 -42.49 -25.14 28.49
C VAL A 227 -41.97 -24.58 29.82
N ALA A 228 -41.15 -23.52 29.80
CA ALA A 228 -41.14 -22.51 30.87
C ALA A 228 -40.49 -21.20 30.39
N SER A 229 -41.22 -20.11 30.63
CA SER A 229 -40.88 -18.70 30.36
C SER A 229 -40.70 -17.94 31.68
N SER A 230 -39.76 -16.99 31.74
CA SER A 230 -39.91 -15.68 32.43
C SER A 230 -38.62 -14.83 32.41
N SER A 231 -38.74 -13.57 31.98
CA SER A 231 -37.73 -12.49 31.87
C SER A 231 -37.52 -11.71 33.21
N PRO A 232 -36.95 -10.49 33.26
CA PRO A 232 -35.56 -10.05 33.02
C PRO A 232 -34.94 -9.31 34.25
N LYS A 233 -33.61 -9.12 34.33
CA LYS A 233 -32.99 -8.18 35.29
C LYS A 233 -31.89 -7.29 34.66
N ALA A 234 -31.84 -6.06 35.18
CA ALA A 234 -31.35 -4.83 34.59
C ALA A 234 -29.82 -4.65 34.52
N LYS A 235 -29.39 -3.76 33.59
CA LYS A 235 -28.05 -3.18 33.42
C LYS A 235 -27.64 -2.29 34.60
N PRO A 236 -26.33 -2.20 34.92
CA PRO A 236 -25.72 -1.00 35.48
C PRO A 236 -24.91 -0.21 34.44
N LEU A 237 -24.92 1.12 34.58
CA LEU A 237 -24.16 2.12 33.81
C LEU A 237 -22.65 2.12 34.18
N PRO A 238 -21.76 2.65 33.32
CA PRO A 238 -20.32 2.67 33.59
C PRO A 238 -19.88 3.84 34.49
N ALA A 239 -18.93 3.56 35.39
CA ALA A 239 -18.25 4.55 36.21
C ALA A 239 -17.18 5.32 35.40
N LYS A 240 -17.06 6.62 35.66
CA LYS A 240 -16.08 7.54 35.06
C LYS A 240 -14.64 7.13 35.42
N SER A 241 -13.77 7.02 34.41
CA SER A 241 -12.32 6.85 34.58
C SER A 241 -11.63 8.19 34.90
N PRO A 242 -10.52 8.20 35.67
CA PRO A 242 -9.78 9.40 36.02
C PRO A 242 -8.86 9.87 34.87
N PRO A 243 -8.46 11.16 34.82
CA PRO A 243 -7.64 11.70 33.73
C PRO A 243 -6.19 11.20 33.80
N PRO A 244 -5.51 11.01 32.65
CA PRO A 244 -4.15 10.49 32.62
C PRO A 244 -3.11 11.56 33.02
N THR A 245 -2.13 11.15 33.82
CA THR A 245 -0.97 11.95 34.25
C THR A 245 0.05 12.18 33.14
N LYS A 246 0.75 13.34 33.18
CA LYS A 246 1.71 13.87 32.19
C LYS A 246 2.71 12.87 31.56
N ALA A 247 3.14 11.83 32.27
CA ALA A 247 4.07 10.83 31.75
C ALA A 247 3.51 9.96 30.61
N VAL A 248 2.17 9.81 30.52
CA VAL A 248 1.51 9.06 29.44
C VAL A 248 1.47 9.89 28.14
N ALA A 249 1.42 11.22 28.24
CA ALA A 249 1.34 12.12 27.09
C ALA A 249 2.67 12.22 26.31
N ASP A 250 3.81 12.11 26.98
CA ASP A 250 5.13 12.18 26.34
C ASP A 250 5.49 10.86 25.61
N ALA A 251 5.08 9.70 26.15
CA ALA A 251 5.25 8.40 25.49
C ALA A 251 4.37 8.24 24.24
N ASP A 252 3.18 8.85 24.24
CA ASP A 252 2.28 8.87 23.09
C ASP A 252 2.84 9.76 21.96
N PHE A 253 3.60 10.80 22.31
CA PHE A 253 4.21 11.72 21.33
C PHE A 253 5.37 11.10 20.55
N ASP A 254 6.20 10.27 21.18
CA ASP A 254 7.28 9.53 20.51
C ASP A 254 6.71 8.39 19.62
N ALA A 255 5.66 7.72 20.08
CA ALA A 255 4.95 6.73 19.28
C ALA A 255 4.26 7.37 18.06
N LEU A 256 3.67 8.54 18.26
CA LEU A 256 3.06 9.35 17.23
C LEU A 256 4.12 9.87 16.24
N ALA A 257 5.28 10.33 16.71
CA ALA A 257 6.40 10.74 15.87
C ALA A 257 6.89 9.60 14.97
N ARG A 258 6.99 8.36 15.49
CA ARG A 258 7.36 7.18 14.69
C ARG A 258 6.31 6.81 13.64
N ARG A 259 5.03 6.92 13.96
CA ARG A 259 3.93 6.70 12.99
C ARG A 259 3.91 7.78 11.91
N PHE A 260 4.17 9.03 12.30
CA PHE A 260 4.36 10.12 11.35
C PHE A 260 5.60 9.92 10.48
N GLU A 261 6.69 9.38 11.01
CA GLU A 261 7.89 9.05 10.22
C GLU A 261 7.64 7.97 9.18
N ALA A 262 6.84 6.96 9.53
CA ALA A 262 6.37 5.95 8.58
C ALA A 262 5.49 6.56 7.46
N LEU A 263 4.63 7.52 7.80
CA LEU A 263 3.80 8.27 6.84
C LEU A 263 4.60 9.28 5.98
N LYS A 264 5.81 9.68 6.42
CA LYS A 264 6.67 10.71 5.79
C LYS A 264 7.68 10.14 4.79
N SER A 265 8.07 8.88 4.95
CA SER A 265 8.68 8.15 3.84
C SER A 265 7.60 8.02 2.76
N ARG A 266 7.84 8.50 1.54
CA ARG A 266 6.95 8.24 0.39
C ARG A 266 7.07 6.77 -0.06
N ASN A 267 7.10 5.86 0.91
CA ASN A 267 7.18 4.42 0.76
C ASN A 267 5.79 3.90 1.09
N VAL A 268 4.94 3.81 0.07
CA VAL A 268 3.63 3.22 0.28
C VAL A 268 3.76 1.72 0.19
N MET A 269 3.46 1.03 1.29
CA MET A 269 3.42 -0.41 1.31
C MET A 269 2.03 -0.89 0.91
N ILE A 270 1.97 -1.77 -0.10
CA ILE A 270 0.74 -2.44 -0.51
C ILE A 270 0.89 -3.92 -0.20
N LYS A 271 0.19 -4.39 0.83
CA LYS A 271 0.12 -5.81 1.14
C LYS A 271 -0.85 -6.51 0.19
N VAL A 272 -0.35 -7.53 -0.52
CA VAL A 272 -1.12 -8.35 -1.47
C VAL A 272 -1.06 -9.80 -1.01
N GLY A 273 -2.22 -10.36 -0.64
CA GLY A 273 -2.34 -11.76 -0.24
C GLY A 273 -2.75 -12.66 -1.41
N MET A 274 -2.11 -13.82 -1.56
CA MET A 274 -2.38 -14.79 -2.62
C MET A 274 -2.96 -16.07 -2.02
N VAL A 275 -4.16 -16.46 -2.46
CA VAL A 275 -4.88 -17.64 -1.96
C VAL A 275 -5.42 -18.49 -3.11
N GLY A 276 -5.53 -19.79 -2.88
CA GLY A 276 -5.97 -20.76 -3.89
C GLY A 276 -5.32 -22.13 -3.69
N ASP A 277 -5.74 -23.12 -4.47
CA ASP A 277 -5.28 -24.50 -4.36
C ASP A 277 -3.76 -24.65 -4.59
N SER A 278 -3.23 -25.81 -4.22
CA SER A 278 -1.83 -26.15 -4.51
C SER A 278 -1.59 -26.34 -6.02
N HIS A 279 -0.36 -26.13 -6.46
CA HIS A 279 0.10 -26.37 -7.85
C HIS A 279 -0.63 -25.55 -8.94
N ILE A 280 -1.26 -24.44 -8.56
CA ILE A 280 -1.87 -23.49 -9.51
C ILE A 280 -0.89 -22.39 -9.95
N GLY A 281 0.31 -22.30 -9.38
CA GLY A 281 1.31 -21.29 -9.78
C GLY A 281 1.29 -19.98 -8.98
N LYS A 282 0.84 -19.99 -7.72
CA LYS A 282 0.90 -18.80 -6.82
C LYS A 282 2.34 -18.36 -6.56
N THR A 283 3.16 -19.26 -6.02
CA THR A 283 4.58 -19.04 -5.75
C THR A 283 5.33 -18.64 -7.02
N THR A 284 5.06 -19.32 -8.13
CA THR A 284 5.65 -19.00 -9.44
C THR A 284 5.30 -17.59 -9.91
N LEU A 285 4.06 -17.14 -9.72
CA LEU A 285 3.66 -15.76 -10.06
C LEU A 285 4.38 -14.74 -9.16
N MET A 286 4.49 -15.02 -7.86
CA MET A 286 5.20 -14.15 -6.91
C MET A 286 6.68 -14.02 -7.29
N VAL A 287 7.39 -15.14 -7.44
CA VAL A 287 8.81 -15.17 -7.84
C VAL A 287 9.00 -14.47 -9.19
N LYS A 288 8.17 -14.80 -10.19
CA LYS A 288 8.25 -14.18 -11.51
C LYS A 288 8.08 -12.67 -11.47
N TYR A 289 7.13 -12.19 -10.67
CA TYR A 289 6.94 -10.76 -10.53
C TYR A 289 8.11 -10.10 -9.79
N VAL A 290 8.60 -10.70 -8.70
CA VAL A 290 9.64 -10.12 -7.85
C VAL A 290 11.00 -10.14 -8.52
N GLU A 291 11.48 -11.32 -8.91
CA GLU A 291 12.83 -11.58 -9.38
C GLU A 291 12.96 -11.50 -10.91
N GLY A 292 11.86 -11.60 -11.65
CA GLY A 292 11.86 -11.65 -13.12
C GLY A 292 12.27 -13.01 -13.71
N MET A 293 12.80 -13.90 -12.88
CA MET A 293 13.19 -15.27 -13.23
C MET A 293 11.98 -16.21 -13.21
N PHE A 294 12.02 -17.21 -14.07
CA PHE A 294 11.15 -18.37 -13.99
C PHE A 294 12.06 -19.58 -13.75
N ASP A 295 11.80 -20.32 -12.69
CA ASP A 295 12.51 -21.54 -12.36
C ASP A 295 11.59 -22.73 -12.68
N ASP A 296 12.08 -23.65 -13.52
CA ASP A 296 11.39 -24.90 -13.85
C ASP A 296 11.45 -25.90 -12.68
N ASP A 297 12.42 -25.75 -11.77
CA ASP A 297 12.56 -26.61 -10.60
C ASP A 297 11.52 -26.21 -9.53
N TYR A 298 10.37 -26.87 -9.61
CA TYR A 298 9.25 -26.66 -8.70
C TYR A 298 9.59 -27.12 -7.27
N ILE A 299 9.54 -26.18 -6.32
CA ILE A 299 9.53 -26.46 -4.88
C ILE A 299 8.15 -26.11 -4.32
N GLN A 300 7.52 -27.07 -3.65
CA GLN A 300 6.23 -26.86 -3.01
C GLN A 300 6.35 -25.93 -1.80
N THR A 301 5.59 -24.84 -1.76
CA THR A 301 5.57 -23.93 -0.60
C THR A 301 4.97 -24.61 0.61
N LEU A 302 5.77 -24.73 1.66
CA LEU A 302 5.34 -25.15 2.98
C LEU A 302 5.00 -23.91 3.82
N GLY A 303 3.75 -23.82 4.31
CA GLY A 303 3.32 -22.69 5.14
C GLY A 303 3.06 -21.40 4.38
N VAL A 304 3.72 -20.31 4.78
CA VAL A 304 3.58 -18.97 4.19
C VAL A 304 4.94 -18.49 3.72
N ASN A 305 5.00 -17.99 2.49
CA ASN A 305 6.16 -17.28 1.96
C ASN A 305 5.79 -15.81 1.73
N PHE A 306 6.77 -14.91 1.83
CA PHE A 306 6.55 -13.51 1.49
C PHE A 306 7.78 -12.95 0.76
N MET A 307 7.52 -12.04 -0.17
CA MET A 307 8.56 -11.33 -0.91
C MET A 307 8.15 -9.87 -1.09
N GLU A 308 9.14 -8.99 -1.17
CA GLU A 308 8.92 -7.57 -1.39
C GLU A 308 9.42 -7.13 -2.77
N LYS A 309 8.64 -6.27 -3.42
CA LYS A 309 9.04 -5.60 -4.65
C LYS A 309 8.76 -4.11 -4.54
N THR A 310 9.83 -3.32 -4.52
CA THR A 310 9.71 -1.86 -4.61
C THR A 310 9.74 -1.42 -6.07
N ILE A 311 8.74 -0.65 -6.47
CA ILE A 311 8.68 0.05 -7.75
C ILE A 311 8.65 1.55 -7.51
N VAL A 312 9.13 2.35 -8.47
CA VAL A 312 9.09 3.81 -8.39
C VAL A 312 8.13 4.35 -9.44
N ILE A 313 7.13 5.13 -9.03
CA ILE A 313 6.16 5.78 -9.93
C ILE A 313 6.13 7.26 -9.63
N ARG A 314 6.45 8.10 -10.63
CA ARG A 314 6.42 9.58 -10.53
C ARG A 314 7.04 10.11 -9.22
N ASN A 315 8.13 9.45 -8.78
CA ASN A 315 8.92 9.79 -7.59
C ASN A 315 8.33 9.35 -6.23
N THR A 316 7.38 8.40 -6.23
CA THR A 316 6.91 7.68 -5.04
C THR A 316 7.45 6.25 -5.08
N GLU A 317 8.07 5.79 -4.00
CA GLU A 317 8.46 4.39 -3.81
C GLU A 317 7.23 3.61 -3.34
N ILE A 318 6.88 2.56 -4.06
CA ILE A 318 5.74 1.71 -3.72
C ILE A 318 6.27 0.31 -3.53
N THR A 319 6.17 -0.19 -2.31
CA THR A 319 6.63 -1.52 -1.94
C THR A 319 5.45 -2.46 -1.90
N PHE A 320 5.37 -3.37 -2.86
CA PHE A 320 4.45 -4.51 -2.76
C PHE A 320 5.02 -5.51 -1.76
N SER A 321 4.28 -5.77 -0.70
CA SER A 321 4.53 -6.90 0.21
C SER A 321 3.61 -8.04 -0.22
N ILE A 322 4.16 -9.05 -0.89
CA ILE A 322 3.41 -10.12 -1.54
C ILE A 322 3.50 -11.36 -0.67
N TRP A 323 2.35 -11.90 -0.28
CA TRP A 323 2.23 -13.03 0.64
C TRP A 323 1.62 -14.22 -0.08
N ASP A 324 2.38 -15.32 -0.20
CA ASP A 324 1.98 -16.58 -0.81
C ASP A 324 1.65 -17.63 0.24
N LEU A 325 0.43 -18.18 0.19
CA LEU A 325 0.00 -19.27 1.06
C LEU A 325 0.16 -20.64 0.39
N GLY A 326 0.74 -21.61 1.10
CA GLY A 326 0.70 -23.02 0.70
C GLY A 326 -0.74 -23.48 0.45
N GLY A 327 -1.02 -24.00 -0.75
CA GLY A 327 -2.40 -24.36 -1.15
C GLY A 327 -2.90 -25.70 -0.60
N GLN A 328 -2.24 -26.26 0.43
CA GLN A 328 -2.67 -27.48 1.11
C GLN A 328 -3.61 -27.12 2.27
N ARG A 329 -4.50 -28.04 2.67
CA ARG A 329 -5.51 -27.76 3.72
C ARG A 329 -4.88 -27.53 5.08
N GLU A 330 -3.72 -28.12 5.31
CA GLU A 330 -2.92 -28.05 6.54
C GLU A 330 -2.44 -26.63 6.83
N PHE A 331 -2.28 -25.80 5.79
CA PHE A 331 -1.82 -24.41 5.92
C PHE A 331 -2.96 -23.38 5.99
N VAL A 332 -4.22 -23.81 5.93
CA VAL A 332 -5.41 -22.93 6.08
C VAL A 332 -5.38 -22.17 7.41
N SER A 333 -4.81 -22.76 8.47
CA SER A 333 -4.62 -22.10 9.77
C SER A 333 -3.74 -20.84 9.70
N MET A 334 -2.93 -20.68 8.65
CA MET A 334 -2.05 -19.53 8.42
C MET A 334 -2.68 -18.44 7.53
N LEU A 335 -3.92 -18.63 7.05
CA LEU A 335 -4.68 -17.62 6.29
C LEU A 335 -4.67 -16.21 6.92
N PRO A 336 -4.79 -16.05 8.27
CA PRO A 336 -4.77 -14.71 8.87
C PRO A 336 -3.50 -13.93 8.57
N LEU A 337 -2.34 -14.59 8.45
CA LEU A 337 -1.07 -13.92 8.13
C LEU A 337 -1.08 -13.29 6.74
N VAL A 338 -1.76 -13.94 5.79
CA VAL A 338 -1.86 -13.52 4.39
C VAL A 338 -2.99 -12.52 4.20
N CYS A 339 -4.12 -12.72 4.88
CA CYS A 339 -5.33 -11.92 4.68
C CYS A 339 -5.40 -10.65 5.54
N ASN A 340 -4.93 -10.67 6.78
CA ASN A 340 -5.04 -9.49 7.65
C ASN A 340 -4.26 -8.31 7.06
N ASP A 341 -4.88 -7.13 7.07
CA ASP A 341 -4.31 -5.87 6.57
C ASP A 341 -3.91 -5.89 5.08
N ALA A 342 -4.29 -6.93 4.33
CA ALA A 342 -4.09 -6.97 2.89
C ALA A 342 -4.97 -5.91 2.21
N VAL A 343 -4.36 -5.10 1.35
CA VAL A 343 -5.08 -4.13 0.50
C VAL A 343 -5.79 -4.84 -0.63
N ALA A 344 -5.17 -5.90 -1.18
CA ALA A 344 -5.73 -6.71 -2.24
C ALA A 344 -5.56 -8.21 -1.94
N LEU A 345 -6.56 -8.99 -2.33
CA LEU A 345 -6.52 -10.45 -2.28
C LEU A 345 -6.63 -11.03 -3.69
N LEU A 346 -5.62 -11.80 -4.09
CA LEU A 346 -5.60 -12.55 -5.33
C LEU A 346 -6.14 -13.96 -5.06
N PHE A 347 -7.37 -14.21 -5.51
CA PHE A 347 -7.99 -15.52 -5.56
C PHE A 347 -7.56 -16.20 -6.86
N MET A 348 -6.68 -17.18 -6.75
CA MET A 348 -6.01 -17.79 -7.90
C MET A 348 -6.54 -19.19 -8.18
N PHE A 349 -6.68 -19.53 -9.45
CA PHE A 349 -7.01 -20.87 -9.92
C PHE A 349 -6.27 -21.20 -11.22
N ASP A 350 -6.21 -22.49 -11.58
CA ASP A 350 -5.54 -22.99 -12.77
C ASP A 350 -6.54 -23.12 -13.92
N LEU A 351 -6.31 -22.40 -15.03
CA LEU A 351 -7.21 -22.39 -16.19
C LEU A 351 -7.37 -23.76 -16.85
N THR A 352 -6.43 -24.69 -16.64
CA THR A 352 -6.51 -26.05 -17.19
C THR A 352 -7.25 -27.01 -16.25
N ARG A 353 -7.50 -26.62 -15.00
CA ARG A 353 -8.10 -27.47 -13.97
C ARG A 353 -9.35 -26.83 -13.38
N LYS A 354 -10.50 -27.12 -13.99
CA LYS A 354 -11.85 -26.64 -13.58
C LYS A 354 -12.13 -26.81 -12.08
N GLY A 355 -11.67 -27.91 -11.46
CA GLY A 355 -11.85 -28.15 -10.03
C GLY A 355 -11.26 -27.04 -9.13
N THR A 356 -10.18 -26.40 -9.56
CA THR A 356 -9.53 -25.32 -8.78
C THR A 356 -10.35 -24.03 -8.78
N LEU A 357 -11.17 -23.79 -9.81
CA LEU A 357 -12.14 -22.68 -9.83
C LEU A 357 -13.26 -22.93 -8.80
N ASN A 358 -13.73 -24.17 -8.67
CA ASN A 358 -14.77 -24.51 -7.69
C ASN A 358 -14.29 -24.28 -6.24
N SER A 359 -13.00 -24.54 -5.97
CA SER A 359 -12.37 -24.28 -4.67
C SER A 359 -12.35 -22.79 -4.30
N ILE A 360 -12.40 -21.85 -5.27
CA ILE A 360 -12.35 -20.40 -5.01
C ILE A 360 -13.46 -19.95 -4.06
N LYS A 361 -14.63 -20.59 -4.11
CA LYS A 361 -15.72 -20.25 -3.21
C LYS A 361 -15.33 -20.41 -1.74
N GLU A 362 -14.65 -21.50 -1.40
CA GLU A 362 -14.21 -21.76 -0.03
C GLU A 362 -13.09 -20.81 0.37
N TRP A 363 -12.11 -20.60 -0.52
CA TRP A 363 -11.04 -19.62 -0.30
C TRP A 363 -11.59 -18.22 -0.10
N TYR A 364 -12.58 -17.80 -0.89
CA TYR A 364 -13.25 -16.51 -0.74
C TYR A 364 -13.95 -16.39 0.62
N ARG A 365 -14.73 -17.39 1.00
CA ARG A 365 -15.45 -17.41 2.29
C ARG A 365 -14.49 -17.28 3.47
N GLN A 366 -13.42 -18.08 3.49
CA GLN A 366 -12.45 -18.08 4.58
C GLN A 366 -11.67 -16.77 4.64
N SER A 367 -11.14 -16.30 3.50
CA SER A 367 -10.37 -15.05 3.45
C SER A 367 -11.21 -13.83 3.83
N ARG A 368 -12.50 -13.78 3.42
CA ARG A 368 -13.44 -12.72 3.81
C ARG A 368 -13.82 -12.77 5.29
N GLY A 369 -13.71 -13.92 5.94
CA GLY A 369 -13.85 -14.04 7.38
C GLY A 369 -12.79 -13.25 8.15
N PHE A 370 -11.59 -13.09 7.58
CA PHE A 370 -10.49 -12.33 8.17
C PHE A 370 -10.39 -10.90 7.64
N ASN A 371 -10.64 -10.69 6.34
CA ASN A 371 -10.52 -9.38 5.70
C ASN A 371 -11.67 -9.10 4.71
N LYS A 372 -12.59 -8.25 5.16
CA LYS A 372 -13.76 -7.83 4.38
C LYS A 372 -13.46 -6.67 3.42
N THR A 373 -12.43 -5.86 3.70
CA THR A 373 -12.15 -4.61 2.98
C THR A 373 -11.20 -4.78 1.80
N ALA A 374 -10.40 -5.85 1.76
CA ALA A 374 -9.46 -6.08 0.67
C ALA A 374 -10.14 -6.12 -0.70
N ILE A 375 -9.51 -5.51 -1.70
CA ILE A 375 -10.00 -5.50 -3.07
C ILE A 375 -9.80 -6.92 -3.66
N PRO A 376 -10.88 -7.60 -4.12
CA PRO A 376 -10.78 -8.96 -4.62
C PRO A 376 -10.34 -8.98 -6.10
N PHE A 377 -9.42 -9.88 -6.41
CA PHE A 377 -8.99 -10.18 -7.78
C PHE A 377 -9.15 -11.68 -8.03
N LEU A 378 -9.73 -12.05 -9.16
CA LEU A 378 -9.83 -13.43 -9.62
C LEU A 378 -8.79 -13.64 -10.73
N ILE A 379 -7.82 -14.52 -10.50
CA ILE A 379 -6.68 -14.74 -11.38
C ILE A 379 -6.68 -16.17 -11.90
N GLY A 380 -6.84 -16.32 -13.22
CA GLY A 380 -6.64 -17.59 -13.91
C GLY A 380 -5.20 -17.74 -14.37
N THR A 381 -4.48 -18.75 -13.88
CA THR A 381 -3.08 -19.01 -14.22
C THR A 381 -2.94 -20.06 -15.32
N LYS A 382 -1.70 -20.27 -15.81
CA LYS A 382 -1.35 -21.23 -16.86
C LYS A 382 -2.08 -20.95 -18.19
N TYR A 383 -2.25 -19.67 -18.50
CA TYR A 383 -2.87 -19.25 -19.76
C TYR A 383 -2.19 -19.85 -21.01
N ASP A 384 -0.88 -20.09 -20.94
CA ASP A 384 -0.09 -20.76 -21.98
C ASP A 384 -0.55 -22.18 -22.31
N GLN A 385 -1.12 -22.90 -21.34
CA GLN A 385 -1.69 -24.23 -21.57
C GLN A 385 -3.19 -24.15 -21.89
N PHE A 386 -3.86 -23.11 -21.40
CA PHE A 386 -5.29 -22.87 -21.66
C PHE A 386 -5.58 -22.62 -23.14
N VAL A 387 -4.68 -21.93 -23.86
CA VAL A 387 -4.85 -21.63 -25.29
C VAL A 387 -4.86 -22.88 -26.18
N ASP A 388 -4.25 -23.97 -25.71
CA ASP A 388 -4.20 -25.24 -26.42
C ASP A 388 -5.43 -26.13 -26.16
N LEU A 389 -6.31 -25.74 -25.23
CA LEU A 389 -7.54 -26.48 -24.97
C LEU A 389 -8.55 -26.33 -26.12
N PRO A 390 -9.48 -27.28 -26.28
CA PRO A 390 -10.59 -27.13 -27.23
C PRO A 390 -11.35 -25.82 -27.00
N ARG A 391 -11.78 -25.16 -28.09
CA ARG A 391 -12.50 -23.88 -28.02
C ARG A 391 -13.74 -23.94 -27.13
N GLU A 392 -14.46 -25.06 -27.14
CA GLU A 392 -15.61 -25.29 -26.27
C GLU A 392 -15.24 -25.23 -24.77
N ASP A 393 -14.10 -25.82 -24.40
CA ASP A 393 -13.59 -25.76 -23.02
C ASP A 393 -13.15 -24.34 -22.65
N GLN A 394 -12.50 -23.62 -23.56
CA GLN A 394 -12.11 -22.24 -23.34
C GLN A 394 -13.33 -21.33 -23.10
N GLU A 395 -14.38 -21.52 -23.90
CA GLU A 395 -15.66 -20.82 -23.77
C GLU A 395 -16.35 -21.15 -22.45
N GLU A 396 -16.39 -22.43 -22.05
CA GLU A 396 -16.96 -22.88 -20.79
C GLU A 396 -16.26 -22.25 -19.57
N ILE A 397 -14.93 -22.39 -19.52
CA ILE A 397 -14.11 -21.93 -18.39
C ILE A 397 -14.18 -20.41 -18.28
N THR A 398 -14.10 -19.71 -19.40
CA THR A 398 -14.22 -18.25 -19.43
C THR A 398 -15.58 -17.80 -18.91
N ARG A 399 -16.66 -18.46 -19.36
CA ARG A 399 -18.03 -18.14 -18.92
C ARG A 399 -18.22 -18.36 -17.43
N GLN A 400 -17.74 -19.49 -16.89
CA GLN A 400 -17.80 -19.79 -15.46
C GLN A 400 -16.98 -18.78 -14.64
N THR A 401 -15.77 -18.47 -15.09
CA THR A 401 -14.89 -17.55 -14.37
C THR A 401 -15.48 -16.14 -14.31
N ARG A 402 -16.09 -15.65 -15.39
CA ARG A 402 -16.79 -14.35 -15.38
C ARG A 402 -17.94 -14.30 -14.39
N LYS A 403 -18.68 -15.39 -14.23
CA LYS A 403 -19.75 -15.48 -13.24
C LYS A 403 -19.20 -15.34 -11.81
N PHE A 404 -18.12 -16.06 -11.51
CA PHE A 404 -17.43 -15.94 -10.23
C PHE A 404 -16.93 -14.51 -9.98
N ALA A 405 -16.27 -13.91 -10.98
CA ALA A 405 -15.78 -12.53 -10.89
C ALA A 405 -16.91 -11.53 -10.60
N ARG A 406 -18.05 -11.64 -11.29
CA ARG A 406 -19.22 -10.78 -11.06
C ARG A 406 -19.80 -10.96 -9.66
N ALA A 407 -19.98 -12.20 -9.20
CA ALA A 407 -20.50 -12.48 -7.87
C ALA A 407 -19.57 -11.91 -6.76
N MET A 408 -18.26 -12.04 -6.94
CA MET A 408 -17.25 -11.53 -6.01
C MET A 408 -17.01 -10.01 -6.15
N LYS A 409 -17.59 -9.35 -7.16
CA LYS A 409 -17.22 -8.00 -7.63
C LYS A 409 -15.71 -7.85 -7.85
N ALA A 410 -15.06 -8.91 -8.33
CA ALA A 410 -13.62 -9.01 -8.49
C ALA A 410 -13.17 -8.63 -9.90
N SER A 411 -11.99 -8.01 -10.00
CA SER A 411 -11.28 -7.87 -11.28
C SER A 411 -10.82 -9.24 -11.77
N LEU A 412 -11.04 -9.55 -13.05
CA LEU A 412 -10.71 -10.81 -13.67
C LEU A 412 -9.50 -10.67 -14.60
N LEU A 413 -8.46 -11.48 -14.37
CA LEU A 413 -7.28 -11.53 -15.23
C LEU A 413 -6.84 -12.96 -15.50
N PHE A 414 -6.43 -13.24 -16.75
CA PHE A 414 -5.72 -14.47 -17.12
C PHE A 414 -4.23 -14.18 -17.29
N CYS A 415 -3.37 -15.00 -16.70
CA CYS A 415 -1.93 -14.82 -16.72
C CYS A 415 -1.17 -16.12 -16.96
N SER A 416 0.07 -15.97 -17.45
CA SER A 416 1.05 -17.05 -17.55
C SER A 416 2.39 -16.54 -17.04
N SER A 417 2.90 -17.15 -15.97
CA SER A 417 4.22 -16.81 -15.41
C SER A 417 5.36 -17.28 -16.31
N SER A 418 5.19 -18.41 -17.00
CA SER A 418 6.18 -18.95 -17.95
C SER A 418 6.39 -18.03 -19.16
N HIS A 419 5.33 -17.39 -19.64
CA HIS A 419 5.36 -16.53 -20.84
C HIS A 419 5.29 -15.01 -20.55
N ASP A 420 5.44 -14.58 -19.29
CA ASP A 420 5.29 -13.18 -18.82
C ASP A 420 3.95 -12.52 -19.24
N ILE A 421 2.89 -13.32 -19.42
CA ILE A 421 1.58 -12.82 -19.83
C ILE A 421 0.85 -12.29 -18.60
N ASN A 422 0.51 -11.00 -18.62
CA ASN A 422 -0.23 -10.28 -17.58
C ASN A 422 0.35 -10.27 -16.16
N VAL A 423 1.54 -10.84 -15.93
CA VAL A 423 2.23 -10.85 -14.62
C VAL A 423 2.35 -9.42 -14.06
N LYS A 424 2.96 -8.50 -14.81
CA LYS A 424 3.12 -7.09 -14.40
C LYS A 424 1.79 -6.34 -14.38
N ASN A 425 0.84 -6.71 -15.23
CA ASN A 425 -0.44 -6.03 -15.36
C ASN A 425 -1.32 -6.26 -14.12
N ILE A 426 -1.30 -7.45 -13.52
CA ILE A 426 -2.00 -7.74 -12.26
C ILE A 426 -1.64 -6.70 -11.20
N PHE A 427 -0.35 -6.53 -10.90
CA PHE A 427 0.11 -5.60 -9.85
C PHE A 427 -0.10 -4.13 -10.22
N LYS A 428 -0.03 -3.77 -11.52
CA LYS A 428 -0.39 -2.42 -11.97
C LYS A 428 -1.88 -2.11 -11.78
N ILE A 429 -2.77 -3.09 -11.98
CA ILE A 429 -4.21 -2.91 -11.77
C ILE A 429 -4.52 -2.90 -10.27
N VAL A 430 -3.88 -3.76 -9.47
CA VAL A 430 -3.92 -3.70 -7.99
C VAL A 430 -3.57 -2.30 -7.52
N LEU A 431 -2.45 -1.75 -8.00
CA LEU A 431 -2.04 -0.39 -7.70
C LEU A 431 -3.10 0.64 -8.07
N SER A 432 -3.62 0.55 -9.30
CA SER A 432 -4.62 1.48 -9.80
C SER A 432 -5.87 1.49 -8.92
N LYS A 433 -6.34 0.31 -8.50
CA LYS A 433 -7.52 0.18 -7.64
C LYS A 433 -7.25 0.59 -6.19
N ALA A 434 -6.08 0.27 -5.66
CA ALA A 434 -5.70 0.62 -4.28
C ALA A 434 -5.67 2.14 -4.05
N PHE A 435 -5.38 2.92 -5.09
CA PHE A 435 -5.25 4.39 -5.02
C PHE A 435 -6.30 5.14 -5.85
N ASP A 436 -7.36 4.45 -6.30
CA ASP A 436 -8.41 5.02 -7.16
C ASP A 436 -7.87 5.81 -8.39
N LEU A 437 -6.81 5.29 -9.01
CA LEU A 437 -6.18 5.88 -10.17
C LEU A 437 -6.86 5.41 -11.46
N LYS A 438 -6.89 6.29 -12.46
CA LYS A 438 -7.32 5.92 -13.82
C LYS A 438 -6.35 4.88 -14.43
N CYS A 439 -6.84 3.66 -14.64
CA CYS A 439 -6.06 2.60 -15.27
C CYS A 439 -5.95 2.85 -16.78
N THR A 440 -4.72 2.90 -17.31
CA THR A 440 -4.44 3.08 -18.76
C THR A 440 -4.17 1.77 -19.49
N ILE A 441 -4.26 0.64 -18.80
CA ILE A 441 -4.13 -0.68 -19.43
C ILE A 441 -5.35 -0.87 -20.36
N PRO A 442 -5.22 -1.57 -21.50
CA PRO A 442 -6.38 -1.92 -22.32
C PRO A 442 -7.11 -3.14 -21.75
N GLU A 443 -8.44 -3.09 -21.67
CA GLU A 443 -9.24 -4.28 -21.35
C GLU A 443 -9.23 -5.28 -22.51
N ILE A 444 -9.28 -6.56 -22.16
CA ILE A 444 -9.40 -7.67 -23.12
C ILE A 444 -10.53 -8.58 -22.61
N SER A 445 -11.59 -8.70 -23.40
CA SER A 445 -12.76 -9.52 -23.07
C SER A 445 -13.03 -10.62 -24.12
N GLU A 446 -12.16 -10.76 -25.11
CA GLU A 446 -12.31 -11.82 -26.11
C GLU A 446 -12.04 -13.20 -25.49
N VAL A 447 -12.87 -14.18 -25.83
CA VAL A 447 -12.68 -15.55 -25.36
C VAL A 447 -11.47 -16.16 -26.05
N GLY A 448 -10.60 -16.83 -25.29
CA GLY A 448 -9.34 -17.38 -25.79
C GLY A 448 -8.21 -16.36 -25.88
N ALA A 449 -8.46 -15.09 -25.51
CA ALA A 449 -7.45 -14.07 -25.32
C ALA A 449 -7.04 -13.97 -23.82
N PRO A 450 -5.91 -13.32 -23.48
CA PRO A 450 -5.49 -13.19 -22.09
C PRO A 450 -6.32 -12.11 -21.39
N ILE A 451 -7.48 -12.52 -20.88
CA ILE A 451 -8.53 -11.67 -20.33
C ILE A 451 -7.99 -10.67 -19.31
N ARG A 452 -8.48 -9.43 -19.41
CA ARG A 452 -8.30 -8.33 -18.47
C ARG A 452 -9.61 -7.54 -18.39
N GLU A 453 -10.40 -7.83 -17.36
CA GLU A 453 -11.69 -7.17 -17.09
C GLU A 453 -11.61 -6.60 -15.66
N TYR A 454 -11.57 -5.27 -15.51
CA TYR A 454 -11.36 -4.66 -14.19
C TYR A 454 -12.21 -3.44 -13.90
N ASN A 455 -12.90 -2.88 -14.90
CA ASN A 455 -13.97 -1.91 -14.69
C ASN A 455 -15.27 -2.66 -14.34
N ASN A 456 -15.54 -2.80 -13.03
CA ASN A 456 -16.80 -3.36 -12.53
C ASN A 456 -17.57 -2.30 -11.76
#